data_AF-K2CJE8-F1
#
_entry.id   AF-K2CJE8-F1
#
_cell.length_a   1.000
_cell.length_b   1.000
_cell.length_c   1.000
_cell.angle_alpha   90.00
_cell.angle_beta   90.00
_cell.angle_gamma   90.00
#
_symmetry.space_group_name_H-M   'P 1'
#
loop_
_entity.id
_entity.type
_entity.pdbx_description
1 polymer ?
#
loop_
_entity_poly.entity_id
_entity_poly.type
_entity_poly.pdbx_seq_one_letter_code
_entity_poly.pdbx_strand_id
1 'polypeptide(L)'
;NKWSGGDILRETPEYYIVRFNRDSLPTVGCNGVVYRRDILLKNAQSDPSRFIHIDVFADLFEKGHDKYAVVKNDVIHDTAINLTTLMKKRIAFLYAYYYLNSNKNVLKRRYLIYNPKKPQDVFRLFVFIFYTITFVKPLIDSIRGYFIVRDVAWFLHPIMCWVYLYAYSLATIKKFLGDR
;
A
#
# COMPACT_ATOMS: atom_id res chain seq x y z
N ASN A 1 -17.81 -10.09 -7.19
CA ASN A 1 -16.84 -9.77 -6.12
C ASN A 1 -17.55 -9.32 -4.84
N LYS A 2 -17.39 -10.06 -3.74
CA LYS A 2 -17.91 -9.68 -2.41
C LYS A 2 -16.86 -8.81 -1.71
N TRP A 3 -17.25 -7.61 -1.28
CA TRP A 3 -16.35 -6.72 -0.54
C TRP A 3 -16.18 -7.23 0.91
N SER A 4 -14.97 -7.12 1.48
CA SER A 4 -14.65 -7.64 2.81
C SER A 4 -13.98 -6.64 3.74
N GLY A 5 -13.80 -5.38 3.32
CA GLY A 5 -13.15 -4.35 4.15
C GLY A 5 -14.15 -3.47 4.91
N GLY A 6 -13.89 -3.17 6.17
CA GLY A 6 -14.74 -2.27 6.97
C GLY A 6 -16.14 -2.82 7.27
N ASP A 7 -16.97 -1.99 7.86
CA ASP A 7 -18.33 -2.34 8.28
C ASP A 7 -19.32 -2.06 7.15
N ILE A 8 -19.91 -3.11 6.58
CA ILE A 8 -20.95 -2.99 5.54
C ILE A 8 -22.25 -2.56 6.21
N LEU A 9 -22.65 -1.30 5.99
CA LEU A 9 -23.89 -0.74 6.53
C LEU A 9 -25.11 -1.04 5.65
N ARG A 10 -24.90 -1.13 4.33
CA ARG A 10 -25.93 -1.42 3.34
C ARG A 10 -25.33 -2.04 2.09
N GLU A 11 -26.05 -2.98 1.51
CA GLU A 11 -25.74 -3.57 0.21
C GLU A 11 -26.84 -3.21 -0.82
N THR A 12 -26.43 -2.89 -2.04
CA THR A 12 -27.30 -2.72 -3.21
C THR A 12 -26.81 -3.61 -4.36
N PRO A 13 -27.57 -3.75 -5.47
CA PRO A 13 -27.08 -4.46 -6.65
C PRO A 13 -25.77 -3.90 -7.23
N GLU A 14 -25.53 -2.58 -7.10
CA GLU A 14 -24.43 -1.86 -7.75
C GLU A 14 -23.27 -1.51 -6.81
N TYR A 15 -23.51 -1.35 -5.51
CA TYR A 15 -22.49 -0.89 -4.56
C TYR A 15 -22.80 -1.30 -3.11
N TYR A 16 -21.78 -1.18 -2.26
CA TYR A 16 -21.90 -1.26 -0.80
C TYR A 16 -21.77 0.14 -0.19
N ILE A 17 -22.54 0.44 0.85
CA ILE A 17 -22.20 1.53 1.77
C ILE A 17 -21.37 0.94 2.90
N VAL A 18 -20.12 1.37 2.97
CA VAL A 18 -19.14 0.86 3.92
C VAL A 18 -18.70 1.99 4.84
N ARG A 19 -18.67 1.72 6.14
CA ARG A 19 -17.99 2.56 7.11
C ARG A 19 -16.60 1.98 7.39
N PHE A 20 -15.59 2.81 7.25
CA PHE A 20 -14.23 2.45 7.62
C PHE A 20 -13.87 2.97 9.01
N ASN A 21 -12.92 2.29 9.64
CA ASN A 21 -12.23 2.70 10.85
C ASN A 21 -10.71 2.70 10.57
N ARG A 22 -9.90 3.15 11.53
CA ARG A 22 -8.43 3.27 11.35
C ARG A 22 -7.75 1.98 10.88
N ASP A 23 -8.23 0.82 11.32
CA ASP A 23 -7.63 -0.47 10.99
C ASP A 23 -8.16 -1.07 9.68
N SER A 24 -9.21 -0.50 9.11
CA SER A 24 -9.87 -0.99 7.89
C SER A 24 -9.80 -0.01 6.71
N LEU A 25 -9.11 1.13 6.86
CA LEU A 25 -8.90 2.08 5.77
C LEU A 25 -8.18 1.39 4.59
N PRO A 26 -8.83 1.27 3.42
CA PRO A 26 -8.22 0.62 2.26
C PRO A 26 -7.12 1.48 1.67
N THR A 27 -6.18 0.81 1.00
CA THR A 27 -5.26 1.49 0.10
C THR A 27 -6.00 1.91 -1.17
N VAL A 28 -6.21 3.22 -1.36
CA VAL A 28 -6.88 3.74 -2.55
C VAL A 28 -5.89 4.28 -3.58
N GLY A 29 -6.11 3.92 -4.84
CA GLY A 29 -5.29 4.34 -6.00
C GLY A 29 -5.99 5.39 -6.86
N CYS A 30 -5.21 6.04 -7.74
CA CYS A 30 -5.66 7.15 -8.59
C CYS A 30 -6.95 6.88 -9.37
N ASN A 31 -7.02 5.70 -9.99
CA ASN A 31 -8.11 5.37 -10.91
C ASN A 31 -9.33 4.77 -10.19
N GLY A 32 -9.29 4.57 -8.87
CA GLY A 32 -10.27 3.78 -8.13
C GLY A 32 -11.05 4.55 -7.07
N VAL A 33 -10.88 5.87 -6.95
CA VAL A 33 -11.57 6.67 -5.92
C VAL A 33 -12.00 8.02 -6.45
N VAL A 34 -13.22 8.42 -6.09
CA VAL A 34 -13.79 9.73 -6.43
C VAL A 34 -14.26 10.40 -5.15
N TYR A 35 -14.02 11.71 -5.06
CA TYR A 35 -14.40 12.53 -3.91
C TYR A 35 -15.34 13.63 -4.35
N ARG A 36 -16.27 14.01 -3.46
CA ARG A 36 -17.01 15.26 -3.61
C ARG A 36 -16.04 16.44 -3.48
N ARG A 37 -16.04 17.35 -4.46
CA ARG A 37 -15.09 18.46 -4.56
C ARG A 37 -15.11 19.36 -3.32
N ASP A 38 -16.29 19.75 -2.86
CA ASP A 38 -16.48 20.62 -1.69
C ASP A 38 -15.95 19.98 -0.41
N ILE A 39 -16.18 18.67 -0.24
CA ILE A 39 -15.65 17.91 0.89
C ILE A 39 -14.12 17.82 0.80
N LEU A 40 -13.58 17.47 -0.36
CA LEU A 40 -12.14 17.33 -0.59
C LEU A 40 -11.37 18.61 -0.29
N LEU A 41 -11.79 19.74 -0.89
CA LEU A 41 -11.10 21.02 -0.77
C LEU A 41 -11.15 21.59 0.65
N LYS A 42 -12.22 21.29 1.42
CA LYS A 42 -12.38 21.79 2.79
C LYS A 42 -11.65 20.94 3.84
N ASN A 43 -11.48 19.64 3.58
CA ASN A 43 -11.13 18.68 4.63
C ASN A 43 -9.80 17.94 4.42
N ALA A 44 -9.19 18.01 3.24
CA ALA A 44 -7.94 17.30 2.94
C ALA A 44 -6.86 18.19 2.33
N GLN A 45 -5.60 17.79 2.50
CA GLN A 45 -4.48 18.41 1.80
C GLN A 45 -4.50 17.97 0.34
N SER A 46 -5.22 18.75 -0.46
CA SER A 46 -5.52 18.45 -1.86
C SER A 46 -4.79 19.36 -2.85
N ASP A 47 -3.85 20.19 -2.38
CA ASP A 47 -3.02 20.99 -3.26
C ASP A 47 -2.15 20.09 -4.16
N PRO A 48 -1.93 20.45 -5.45
CA PRO A 48 -1.21 19.60 -6.38
C PRO A 48 0.19 19.16 -5.91
N SER A 49 0.85 19.98 -5.08
CA SER A 49 2.19 19.69 -4.56
C SER A 49 2.21 18.66 -3.42
N ARG A 50 1.06 18.42 -2.77
CA ARG A 50 0.92 17.54 -1.60
C ARG A 50 -0.08 16.41 -1.80
N PHE A 51 -0.75 16.37 -2.95
CA PHE A 51 -1.81 15.43 -3.23
C PHE A 51 -1.26 14.00 -3.37
N ILE A 52 -1.65 13.12 -2.44
CA ILE A 52 -1.48 11.67 -2.57
C ILE A 52 -2.81 11.00 -2.23
N HIS A 53 -3.35 10.20 -3.15
CA HIS A 53 -4.71 9.62 -3.07
C HIS A 53 -5.04 8.99 -1.71
N ILE A 54 -4.15 8.16 -1.18
CA ILE A 54 -4.35 7.47 0.09
C ILE A 54 -4.21 8.39 1.31
N ASP A 55 -3.38 9.44 1.22
CA ASP A 55 -3.29 10.41 2.32
C ASP A 55 -4.52 11.29 2.37
N VAL A 56 -5.06 11.67 1.21
CA VAL A 56 -6.33 12.38 1.11
C VAL A 56 -7.46 11.56 1.73
N PHE A 57 -7.49 10.25 1.47
CA PHE A 57 -8.47 9.36 2.09
C PHE A 57 -8.35 9.34 3.62
N ALA A 58 -7.12 9.28 4.14
CA ALA A 58 -6.85 9.36 5.57
C ALA A 58 -7.24 10.73 6.17
N ASP A 59 -6.96 11.83 5.47
CA ASP A 59 -7.33 13.18 5.90
C ASP A 59 -8.85 13.31 6.04
N LEU A 60 -9.59 12.84 5.04
CA LEU A 60 -11.05 12.85 5.06
C LEU A 60 -11.62 12.00 6.19
N PHE A 61 -11.05 10.82 6.43
CA PHE A 61 -11.42 9.97 7.55
C PHE A 61 -11.22 10.68 8.91
N GLU A 62 -10.07 11.31 9.14
CA GLU A 62 -9.80 12.04 10.40
C GLU A 62 -10.71 13.28 10.56
N LYS A 63 -11.36 13.75 9.49
CA LYS A 63 -12.40 14.79 9.52
C LYS A 63 -13.83 14.25 9.66
N GLY A 64 -13.98 12.95 9.92
CA GLY A 64 -15.28 12.30 10.12
C GLY A 64 -15.98 11.85 8.85
N HIS A 65 -15.32 11.90 7.70
CA HIS A 65 -15.83 11.34 6.43
C HIS A 65 -15.41 9.86 6.33
N ASP A 66 -16.07 9.01 7.11
CA ASP A 66 -15.75 7.58 7.28
C ASP A 66 -16.60 6.64 6.40
N LYS A 67 -17.63 7.16 5.74
CA LYS A 67 -18.56 6.39 4.90
C LYS A 67 -18.30 6.57 3.42
N TYR A 68 -18.19 5.46 2.70
CA TYR A 68 -17.97 5.45 1.26
C TYR A 68 -18.90 4.46 0.56
N ALA A 69 -19.24 4.79 -0.69
CA ALA A 69 -19.81 3.84 -1.62
C ALA A 69 -18.67 3.04 -2.28
N VAL A 70 -18.67 1.73 -2.10
CA VAL A 70 -17.74 0.81 -2.78
C VAL A 70 -18.48 0.14 -3.92
N VAL A 71 -18.18 0.56 -5.15
CA VAL A 71 -18.84 0.08 -6.37
C VAL A 71 -18.44 -1.37 -6.65
N LYS A 72 -19.40 -2.20 -7.04
CA LYS A 72 -19.20 -3.61 -7.43
C LYS A 72 -18.63 -3.68 -8.86
N ASN A 73 -17.42 -3.16 -9.04
CA ASN A 73 -16.72 -3.16 -10.32
C ASN A 73 -15.25 -3.59 -10.14
N ASP A 74 -14.63 -3.99 -11.24
CA ASP A 74 -13.21 -4.32 -11.31
C ASP A 74 -12.42 -3.13 -11.86
N VAL A 75 -11.35 -2.76 -11.15
CA VAL A 75 -10.42 -1.73 -11.59
C VAL A 75 -9.09 -2.40 -11.91
N ILE A 76 -8.75 -2.44 -13.20
CA ILE A 76 -7.48 -2.99 -13.67
C ILE A 76 -6.43 -1.88 -13.59
N HIS A 77 -5.35 -2.14 -12.87
CA HIS A 77 -4.23 -1.21 -12.74
C HIS A 77 -2.97 -1.83 -13.35
N ASP A 78 -2.53 -1.27 -14.47
CA ASP A 78 -1.23 -1.62 -15.04
C ASP A 78 -0.11 -1.13 -14.11
N THR A 79 0.58 -2.09 -13.49
CA THR A 79 1.56 -1.79 -12.45
C THR A 79 2.94 -1.53 -13.06
N ALA A 80 3.40 -2.42 -13.94
CA ALA A 80 4.68 -2.36 -14.64
C ALA A 80 4.76 -3.47 -15.71
N ILE A 81 5.45 -3.15 -16.82
CA ILE A 81 5.69 -4.08 -17.93
C ILE A 81 6.71 -5.19 -17.65
N ASN A 82 7.60 -5.01 -16.66
CA ASN A 82 8.62 -5.99 -16.28
C ASN A 82 9.13 -5.74 -14.85
N LEU A 83 9.89 -6.70 -14.32
CA LEU A 83 10.40 -6.69 -12.94
C LEU A 83 11.33 -5.49 -12.67
N THR A 84 12.19 -5.12 -13.61
CA THR A 84 13.12 -4.00 -13.46
C THR A 84 12.36 -2.68 -13.31
N THR A 85 11.37 -2.44 -14.19
CA THR A 85 10.50 -1.26 -14.13
C THR A 85 9.69 -1.24 -12.83
N LEU A 86 9.19 -2.40 -12.39
CA LEU A 86 8.51 -2.54 -11.10
C LEU A 86 9.43 -2.12 -9.94
N MET A 87 10.65 -2.65 -9.88
CA MET A 87 11.58 -2.34 -8.79
C MET A 87 12.01 -0.87 -8.81
N LYS A 88 12.30 -0.29 -9.99
CA LYS A 88 12.59 1.15 -10.13
C LYS A 88 11.46 2.00 -9.57
N LYS A 89 10.21 1.68 -9.92
CA LYS A 89 9.01 2.39 -9.43
C LYS A 89 8.84 2.24 -7.91
N ARG A 90 9.03 1.04 -7.37
CA ARG A 90 8.95 0.76 -5.92
C ARG A 90 10.01 1.52 -5.13
N ILE A 91 11.25 1.54 -5.61
CA ILE A 91 12.35 2.30 -5.01
C ILE A 91 12.06 3.81 -5.09
N ALA A 92 11.61 4.32 -6.25
CA ALA A 92 11.25 5.73 -6.38
C ALA A 92 10.16 6.15 -5.37
N PHE A 93 9.15 5.31 -5.16
CA PHE A 93 8.13 5.53 -4.11
C PHE A 93 8.71 5.48 -2.70
N LEU A 94 9.62 4.55 -2.41
CA LEU A 94 10.33 4.50 -1.12
C LEU A 94 11.05 5.82 -0.85
N TYR A 95 11.84 6.32 -1.82
CA TYR A 95 12.53 7.60 -1.69
C TYR A 95 11.55 8.77 -1.54
N ALA A 96 10.57 8.90 -2.43
CA ALA A 96 9.60 9.99 -2.42
C ALA A 96 8.79 10.05 -1.12
N TYR A 97 8.33 8.92 -0.62
CA TYR A 97 7.38 8.86 0.50
C TYR A 97 8.06 8.75 1.87
N TYR A 98 9.19 8.05 1.96
CA TYR A 98 9.82 7.74 3.25
C TYR A 98 11.14 8.47 3.47
N TYR A 99 11.90 8.81 2.42
CA TYR A 99 13.26 9.33 2.60
C TYR A 99 13.39 10.83 2.31
N LEU A 100 12.78 11.35 1.25
CA LEU A 100 12.76 12.79 0.94
C LEU A 100 11.88 13.60 1.89
N ASN A 101 11.06 12.90 2.67
CA ASN A 101 10.20 13.39 3.74
C ASN A 101 10.98 13.98 4.95
N SER A 102 12.32 13.94 4.91
CA SER A 102 13.20 14.56 5.93
C SER A 102 13.45 16.06 5.73
N ASN A 103 13.18 16.63 4.55
CA ASN A 103 13.21 18.07 4.32
C ASN A 103 11.81 18.67 4.55
N LYS A 104 11.72 19.73 5.37
CA LYS A 104 10.47 20.32 5.93
C LYS A 104 9.38 20.71 4.91
N ASN A 105 9.64 20.64 3.60
CA ASN A 105 8.76 21.09 2.52
C ASN A 105 8.31 19.99 1.54
N VAL A 106 8.70 18.72 1.73
CA VAL A 106 8.37 17.63 0.80
C VAL A 106 7.36 16.66 1.42
N LEU A 107 6.26 16.40 0.69
CA LEU A 107 5.24 15.35 0.88
C LEU A 107 5.34 14.54 2.19
N LYS A 108 4.82 15.12 3.29
CA LYS A 108 4.69 14.38 4.54
C LYS A 108 3.55 13.37 4.45
N ARG A 109 3.91 12.11 4.24
CA ARG A 109 3.00 10.96 4.32
C ARG A 109 2.19 10.97 5.61
N ARG A 110 0.86 10.85 5.48
CA ARG A 110 -0.11 10.88 6.58
C ARG A 110 -0.67 9.48 6.83
N TYR A 111 -0.75 8.67 5.79
CA TYR A 111 -1.01 7.24 5.83
C TYR A 111 0.31 6.46 5.77
N LEU A 112 0.67 5.79 6.86
CA LEU A 112 1.90 4.99 6.98
C LEU A 112 1.58 3.50 6.92
N ILE A 113 2.10 2.81 5.90
CA ILE A 113 2.03 1.34 5.81
C ILE A 113 3.01 0.68 6.80
N TYR A 114 4.10 1.38 7.11
CA TYR A 114 5.12 0.97 8.07
C TYR A 114 5.51 2.20 8.89
N ASN A 115 5.44 2.07 10.22
CA ASN A 115 5.86 3.11 11.14
C ASN A 115 7.03 2.60 12.00
N PRO A 116 8.27 3.14 11.84
CA PRO A 116 9.43 2.70 12.62
C PRO A 116 9.30 3.00 14.12
N LYS A 117 8.38 3.88 14.54
CA LYS A 117 8.09 4.16 15.95
C LYS A 117 7.12 3.16 16.58
N LYS A 118 6.49 2.28 15.78
CA LYS A 118 5.53 1.29 16.24
C LYS A 118 6.22 -0.08 16.35
N PRO A 119 6.44 -0.62 17.56
CA PRO A 119 7.20 -1.87 17.74
C PRO A 119 6.63 -3.06 16.97
N GLN A 120 5.29 -3.12 16.82
CA GLN A 120 4.64 -4.19 16.07
C GLN A 120 5.02 -4.20 14.59
N ASP A 121 5.17 -3.03 13.96
CA ASP A 121 5.54 -2.91 12.56
C ASP A 121 7.00 -3.32 12.35
N VAL A 122 7.88 -2.92 13.27
CA VAL A 122 9.30 -3.32 13.30
C VAL A 122 9.44 -4.84 13.45
N PHE A 123 8.69 -5.43 14.39
CA PHE A 123 8.69 -6.87 14.61
C PHE A 123 8.19 -7.63 13.37
N ARG A 124 7.10 -7.19 12.73
CA ARG A 124 6.59 -7.79 11.48
C ARG A 124 7.62 -7.71 10.35
N LEU A 125 8.34 -6.60 10.24
CA LEU A 125 9.43 -6.47 9.27
C LEU A 125 10.57 -7.45 9.56
N PHE A 126 10.97 -7.61 10.83
CA PHE A 126 11.98 -8.59 11.22
C PHE A 126 11.56 -10.02 10.87
N VAL A 127 10.32 -10.39 11.18
CA VAL A 127 9.74 -11.70 10.83
C VAL A 127 9.75 -11.91 9.31
N PHE A 128 9.37 -10.90 8.53
CA PHE A 128 9.44 -10.95 7.07
C PHE A 128 10.88 -11.19 6.57
N ILE A 129 11.87 -10.49 7.12
CA ILE A 129 13.29 -10.66 6.76
C ILE A 129 13.74 -12.09 7.06
N PHE A 130 13.46 -12.58 8.27
CA PHE A 130 13.80 -13.95 8.69
C PHE A 130 13.18 -15.02 7.77
N TYR A 131 11.89 -14.89 7.47
CA TYR A 131 11.19 -15.80 6.56
C TYR A 131 11.71 -15.74 5.13
N THR A 132 12.06 -14.55 4.66
CA THR A 132 12.62 -14.39 3.32
C THR A 132 13.99 -15.06 3.24
N ILE A 133 14.91 -14.75 4.16
CA ILE A 133 16.27 -15.28 4.16
C ILE A 133 16.28 -16.81 4.24
N THR A 134 15.41 -17.40 5.05
CA THR A 134 15.32 -18.86 5.21
C THR A 134 14.65 -19.57 4.04
N PHE A 135 13.95 -18.85 3.15
CA PHE A 135 13.08 -19.38 2.08
C PHE A 135 11.94 -20.31 2.53
N VAL A 136 11.97 -20.84 3.76
CA VAL A 136 11.02 -21.86 4.26
C VAL A 136 9.59 -21.39 4.15
N LYS A 137 9.25 -20.25 4.74
CA LYS A 137 7.87 -19.76 4.76
C LYS A 137 7.37 -19.34 3.37
N PRO A 138 8.12 -18.55 2.56
CA PRO A 138 7.72 -18.26 1.18
C PRO A 138 7.53 -19.53 0.34
N LEU A 139 8.37 -20.55 0.51
CA LEU A 139 8.20 -21.81 -0.21
C LEU A 139 6.92 -22.54 0.21
N ILE A 140 6.66 -22.65 1.51
CA ILE A 140 5.40 -23.23 2.02
C ILE A 140 4.18 -22.47 1.46
N ASP A 141 4.23 -21.14 1.43
CA ASP A 141 3.13 -20.32 0.90
C ASP A 141 2.95 -20.52 -0.61
N SER A 142 4.04 -20.63 -1.38
CA SER A 142 3.98 -20.92 -2.81
C SER A 142 3.35 -22.28 -3.10
N ILE A 143 3.70 -23.32 -2.34
CA ILE A 143 3.15 -24.66 -2.47
C ILE A 143 1.65 -24.65 -2.13
N ARG A 144 1.27 -24.03 -1.00
CA ARG A 144 -0.14 -23.89 -0.61
C ARG A 144 -0.95 -23.14 -1.65
N GLY A 145 -0.41 -22.03 -2.15
CA GLY A 145 -1.01 -21.22 -3.21
C GLY A 145 -1.25 -22.05 -4.47
N TYR A 146 -0.26 -22.83 -4.91
CA TYR A 146 -0.37 -23.72 -6.07
C TYR A 146 -1.48 -24.76 -5.93
N PHE A 147 -1.69 -25.31 -4.73
CA PHE A 147 -2.77 -26.27 -4.50
C PHE A 147 -4.16 -25.63 -4.48
N ILE A 148 -4.28 -24.36 -4.09
CA ILE A 148 -5.55 -23.61 -4.14
C ILE A 148 -5.84 -23.14 -5.57
N VAL A 149 -4.83 -22.59 -6.24
CA VAL A 149 -4.89 -22.13 -7.64
C VAL A 149 -3.72 -22.76 -8.38
N ARG A 150 -4.01 -23.69 -9.29
CA ARG A 150 -3.03 -24.52 -10.03
C ARG A 150 -2.25 -23.71 -11.06
N ASP A 151 -1.41 -22.80 -10.60
CA ASP A 151 -0.58 -21.89 -11.41
C ASP A 151 0.88 -21.92 -10.94
N VAL A 152 1.79 -22.27 -11.85
CA VAL A 152 3.24 -22.32 -11.57
C VAL A 152 3.82 -20.96 -11.17
N ALA A 153 3.13 -19.85 -11.47
CA ALA A 153 3.52 -18.52 -11.05
C ALA A 153 3.65 -18.36 -9.52
N TRP A 154 2.99 -19.21 -8.73
CA TRP A 154 3.17 -19.23 -7.27
C TRP A 154 4.63 -19.45 -6.85
N PHE A 155 5.41 -20.21 -7.61
CA PHE A 155 6.83 -20.48 -7.32
C PHE A 155 7.74 -19.28 -7.60
N LEU A 156 7.22 -18.19 -8.19
CA LEU A 156 7.92 -16.91 -8.23
C LEU A 156 7.91 -16.22 -6.85
N HIS A 157 6.99 -16.58 -5.95
CA HIS A 157 6.85 -15.89 -4.66
C HIS A 157 8.13 -15.86 -3.81
N PRO A 158 8.87 -16.97 -3.59
CA PRO A 158 10.13 -16.93 -2.84
C PRO A 158 11.17 -16.02 -3.48
N ILE A 159 11.27 -16.05 -4.82
CA ILE A 159 12.19 -15.21 -5.60
C ILE A 159 11.82 -13.73 -5.44
N MET A 160 10.53 -13.41 -5.58
CA MET A 160 10.03 -12.05 -5.45
C MET A 160 10.27 -11.48 -4.06
N CYS A 161 10.03 -12.24 -2.99
CA CYS A 161 10.34 -11.82 -1.62
C CYS A 161 11.81 -11.44 -1.47
N TRP A 162 12.72 -12.24 -2.03
CA TRP A 162 14.16 -11.94 -2.05
C TRP A 162 14.51 -10.69 -2.84
N VAL A 163 13.94 -10.52 -4.04
CA VAL A 163 14.16 -9.33 -4.87
C VAL A 163 13.74 -8.06 -4.12
N TYR A 164 12.57 -8.07 -3.46
CA TYR A 164 12.12 -6.95 -2.64
C TYR A 164 13.05 -6.69 -1.45
N LEU A 165 13.44 -7.74 -0.71
CA LEU A 165 14.37 -7.61 0.41
C LEU A 165 15.71 -7.00 -0.04
N TYR A 166 16.29 -7.50 -1.12
CA TYR A 166 17.55 -7.02 -1.66
C TYR A 166 17.45 -5.56 -2.12
N ALA A 167 16.47 -5.23 -2.97
CA ALA A 167 16.27 -3.90 -3.52
C ALA A 167 16.06 -2.83 -2.42
N TYR A 168 15.24 -3.14 -1.41
CA TYR A 168 14.96 -2.22 -0.31
C TYR A 168 16.14 -2.11 0.65
N SER A 169 16.87 -3.21 0.91
CA SER A 169 18.11 -3.18 1.68
C SER A 169 19.13 -2.26 1.04
N LEU A 170 19.38 -2.41 -0.27
CA LEU A 170 20.31 -1.54 -1.01
C LEU A 170 19.90 -0.07 -0.96
N ALA A 171 18.63 0.25 -1.23
CA ALA A 171 18.14 1.62 -1.17
C ALA A 171 18.28 2.23 0.23
N THR A 172 18.02 1.42 1.27
CA THR A 172 18.18 1.83 2.67
C THR A 172 19.65 2.11 3.00
N ILE A 173 20.57 1.21 2.62
CA ILE A 173 22.01 1.37 2.84
C ILE A 173 22.53 2.62 2.14
N LYS A 174 22.20 2.82 0.85
CA LYS A 174 22.59 4.02 0.09
C LYS A 174 22.17 5.32 0.78
N LYS A 175 20.93 5.35 1.29
CA LYS A 175 20.43 6.49 2.07
C LYS A 175 21.30 6.76 3.31
N PHE A 176 21.70 5.71 4.05
CA PHE A 176 22.56 5.87 5.23
C PHE A 176 23.99 6.31 4.87
N LEU A 177 24.51 5.87 3.72
CA LEU A 177 25.83 6.27 3.22
C LEU A 177 25.87 7.68 2.61
N GLY A 178 24.72 8.34 2.45
CA GLY A 178 24.64 9.71 1.93
C GLY A 178 24.61 9.82 0.41
N ASP A 179 24.60 8.70 -0.31
CA ASP A 179 24.39 8.67 -1.76
C ASP A 179 22.93 9.06 -2.05
N ARG A 180 22.75 10.26 -2.61
CA ARG A 180 21.45 10.77 -3.08
C ARG A 180 21.05 10.14 -4.39
#